data_AF-W1YCY1-F1
#
_entry.id   AF-W1YCY1-F1
#
_cell.length_a   1.000
_cell.length_b   1.000
_cell.length_c   1.000
_cell.angle_alpha   90.00
_cell.angle_beta   90.00
_cell.angle_gamma   90.00
#
_symmetry.space_group_name_H-M   'P 1'
#
loop_
_entity.id
_entity.type
_entity.pdbx_description
1 polymer ?
#
loop_
_entity_poly.entity_id
_entity_poly.type
_entity_poly.pdbx_seq_one_letter_code
_entity_poly.pdbx_strand_id
1 'polypeptide(L)' 'YADDLELMDWLETAIWPTEAKLNDEYVRYGTQLGIAEMLRSGTTTFSDMYFFMNTTAEVVKETGIRAVLSRGLA' A
#
# COMPACT_ATOMS: atom_id res chain seq x y z
N TYR A 1 6.61 -1.02 15.48
CA TYR A 1 6.45 -2.06 16.52
C TYR A 1 6.17 -3.36 15.78
N ALA A 2 7.22 -3.96 15.22
CA ALA A 2 7.26 -5.26 14.53
C ALA A 2 8.60 -5.49 13.81
N ASP A 3 9.51 -4.51 13.80
CA ASP A 3 10.68 -4.47 12.90
C ASP A 3 11.73 -5.56 13.16
N ASP A 4 11.69 -6.22 14.33
CA ASP A 4 12.66 -7.23 14.76
C ASP A 4 12.05 -8.65 14.93
N LEU A 5 10.93 -8.95 14.25
CA LEU A 5 10.27 -10.27 14.30
C LEU A 5 10.69 -11.19 13.14
N GLU A 6 10.66 -12.51 13.36
CA GLU A 6 10.76 -13.48 12.27
C GLU A 6 9.56 -13.37 11.32
N LEU A 7 9.71 -13.78 10.06
CA LEU A 7 8.71 -13.53 9.01
C LEU A 7 7.29 -13.97 9.38
N MET A 8 7.12 -15.20 9.88
CA MET A 8 5.78 -15.70 10.20
C MET A 8 5.18 -15.01 11.42
N ASP A 9 6.00 -14.73 12.44
CA ASP A 9 5.55 -13.97 13.60
C ASP A 9 5.16 -12.53 13.20
N TRP A 10 5.95 -11.90 12.33
CA TRP A 10 5.67 -10.59 11.76
C TRP A 10 4.32 -10.58 11.01
N LEU A 11 4.09 -11.56 10.15
CA LEU A 11 2.85 -11.69 9.38
C LEU A 11 1.64 -11.97 10.27
N GLU A 12 1.69 -13.04 11.05
CA GLU A 12 0.53 -13.58 11.78
C GLU A 12 0.14 -12.72 12.98
N THR A 13 1.11 -12.13 13.68
CA THR A 13 0.86 -11.44 14.95
C THR A 13 0.75 -9.93 14.80
N ALA A 14 1.39 -9.35 13.78
CA ALA A 14 1.40 -7.91 13.57
C ALA A 14 0.68 -7.47 12.29
N ILE A 15 1.10 -7.98 11.12
CA ILE A 15 0.65 -7.45 9.83
C ILE A 15 -0.79 -7.85 9.51
N TRP A 16 -1.10 -9.14 9.40
CA TRP A 16 -2.45 -9.59 9.04
C TRP A 16 -3.55 -9.08 10.01
N PRO A 17 -3.35 -9.08 11.34
CA PRO A 17 -4.32 -8.49 12.26
C PRO A 17 -4.52 -6.98 12.09
N THR A 18 -3.50 -6.27 11.61
CA THR A 18 -3.57 -4.84 11.31
C THR A 18 -4.26 -4.60 9.96
N GLU A 19 -3.88 -5.36 8.93
CA GLU A 19 -4.48 -5.29 7.60
C GLU A 19 -5.97 -5.65 7.61
N ALA A 20 -6.39 -6.57 8.48
CA ALA A 20 -7.80 -6.91 8.68
C ALA A 20 -8.67 -5.71 9.14
N LYS A 21 -8.05 -4.62 9.61
CA LYS A 21 -8.71 -3.38 10.03
C LYS A 21 -8.65 -2.29 8.96
N LEU A 22 -7.98 -2.52 7.84
CA LEU A 22 -7.91 -1.56 6.75
C LEU A 22 -9.29 -1.35 6.13
N ASN A 23 -9.51 -0.11 5.71
CA ASN A 23 -10.66 0.32 4.94
C ASN A 23 -10.19 1.29 3.85
N ASP A 24 -11.10 1.71 2.97
CA ASP A 24 -10.76 2.60 1.86
C ASP A 24 -10.13 3.93 2.33
N GLU A 25 -10.55 4.49 3.46
CA GLU A 25 -9.98 5.75 3.96
C GLU A 25 -8.50 5.58 4.34
N TYR A 26 -8.17 4.51 5.07
CA TYR A 26 -6.78 4.22 5.43
C TYR A 26 -5.92 3.91 4.20
N VAL A 27 -6.45 3.16 3.22
CA VAL A 27 -5.72 2.87 1.98
C VAL A 27 -5.51 4.15 1.16
N ARG A 28 -6.49 5.06 1.12
CA ARG A 28 -6.37 6.35 0.42
C ARG A 28 -5.22 7.18 1.00
N TYR A 29 -5.21 7.40 2.31
CA TYR A 29 -4.14 8.18 2.96
C TYR A 29 -2.78 7.48 2.86
N GLY A 30 -2.73 6.15 3.04
CA GLY A 30 -1.50 5.38 2.90
C GLY A 30 -0.91 5.46 1.48
N THR A 31 -1.76 5.33 0.46
CA THR A 31 -1.36 5.46 -0.95
C THR A 31 -0.86 6.87 -1.26
N GLN A 32 -1.56 7.90 -0.78
CA GLN A 32 -1.12 9.30 -0.94
C GLN A 32 0.26 9.54 -0.32
N LEU A 33 0.49 9.01 0.89
CA LEU A 33 1.76 9.12 1.58
C LEU A 33 2.89 8.40 0.82
N GLY A 34 2.65 7.15 0.41
CA GLY A 34 3.61 6.37 -0.37
C GLY A 34 3.96 7.02 -1.70
N ILE A 35 2.97 7.58 -2.41
CA ILE A 35 3.20 8.32 -3.66
C ILE A 35 3.99 9.60 -3.40
N ALA A 36 3.69 10.35 -2.34
CA ALA A 36 4.46 11.55 -1.99
C ALA A 36 5.94 11.22 -1.72
N GLU A 37 6.23 10.12 -1.03
CA GLU A 37 7.60 9.64 -0.78
C GLU A 37 8.30 9.21 -2.08
N MET A 38 7.60 8.45 -2.94
CA MET A 38 8.09 8.04 -4.25
C MET A 38 8.43 9.25 -5.13
N LEU A 39 7.53 10.22 -5.23
CA LEU A 39 7.77 11.44 -6.02
C LEU A 39 8.94 12.25 -5.45
N ARG A 40 9.04 12.38 -4.11
CA ARG A 40 10.15 13.11 -3.46
C ARG A 40 11.51 12.44 -3.71
N SER A 41 11.54 11.12 -3.86
CA SER A 41 12.75 10.34 -4.14
C SER A 41 13.05 10.16 -5.64
N GLY A 42 12.23 10.72 -6.53
CA GLY A 42 12.42 10.65 -7.98
C GLY A 42 11.84 9.38 -8.64
N THR A 43 11.08 8.56 -7.91
CA THR A 43 10.33 7.43 -8.48
C THR A 43 9.15 7.95 -9.30
N THR A 44 9.06 7.52 -10.56
CA THR A 44 8.01 7.97 -11.49
C THR A 44 7.02 6.89 -11.90
N THR A 45 7.27 5.63 -11.52
CA THR A 45 6.38 4.50 -11.79
C THR A 45 6.57 3.44 -10.71
N PHE A 46 5.48 2.83 -10.26
CA PHE A 46 5.52 1.70 -9.31
C PHE A 46 4.64 0.53 -9.76
N SER A 47 4.92 -0.65 -9.21
CA SER A 47 4.07 -1.84 -9.35
C SER A 47 3.53 -2.17 -7.98
N ASP A 48 2.22 -2.35 -7.87
CA ASP A 48 1.54 -2.59 -6.60
C ASP A 48 0.80 -3.92 -6.59
N MET A 49 0.84 -4.57 -5.43
CA MET A 49 0.10 -5.78 -5.13
C MET A 49 -0.52 -5.66 -3.75
N TYR A 50 -1.78 -5.25 -3.69
CA TYR A 50 -2.45 -5.04 -2.40
C TYR A 50 -3.98 -5.23 -2.48
N PHE A 51 -4.68 -4.78 -1.45
CA PHE A 51 -6.15 -4.75 -1.36
C PHE A 51 -6.70 -3.37 -1.74
N PHE A 52 -8.03 -3.25 -1.93
CA PHE A 52 -8.72 -1.97 -2.22
C PHE A 52 -8.19 -1.22 -3.46
N MET A 53 -7.83 -1.95 -4.53
CA MET A 53 -7.19 -1.41 -5.74
C MET A 53 -7.94 -0.29 -6.45
N ASN A 54 -9.26 -0.19 -6.31
CA ASN A 54 -10.02 0.93 -6.88
C ASN A 54 -9.62 2.25 -6.21
N THR A 55 -9.50 2.25 -4.88
CA THR A 55 -9.07 3.40 -4.09
C THR A 55 -7.63 3.80 -4.43
N THR A 56 -6.72 2.82 -4.55
CA THR A 56 -5.36 3.08 -5.02
C THR A 56 -5.35 3.69 -6.43
N ALA A 57 -6.16 3.16 -7.35
CA ALA A 57 -6.26 3.65 -8.72
C ALA A 57 -6.78 5.10 -8.80
N GLU A 58 -7.74 5.47 -7.94
CA GLU A 58 -8.22 6.86 -7.84
C GLU A 58 -7.09 7.81 -7.42
N VAL A 59 -6.32 7.45 -6.40
CA VAL A 59 -5.18 8.28 -5.94
C VAL A 59 -4.08 8.36 -7.02
N VAL A 60 -3.77 7.24 -7.69
CA VAL A 60 -2.82 7.24 -8.82
C VAL A 60 -3.28 8.21 -9.91
N LYS A 61 -4.58 8.19 -10.25
CA LYS A 61 -5.17 9.11 -11.23
C LYS A 61 -5.13 10.56 -10.77
N GLU A 62 -5.42 10.85 -9.50
CA GLU A 62 -5.37 12.19 -8.91
C GLU A 62 -3.95 12.78 -8.93
N THR A 63 -2.94 11.96 -8.64
CA THR A 63 -1.53 12.41 -8.51
C THR A 63 -0.77 12.43 -9.84
N GLY A 64 -1.23 11.67 -10.84
CA GLY A 64 -0.60 11.58 -12.17
C GLY A 64 0.67 10.72 -12.22
N ILE A 65 1.05 10.05 -11.13
CA ILE A 65 2.11 9.03 -11.16
C ILE A 65 1.64 7.82 -11.98
N ARG A 66 2.55 7.09 -12.62
CA ARG A 66 2.19 5.85 -13.34
C ARG A 66 2.23 4.66 -12.39
N ALA A 67 1.32 3.70 -12.56
CA ALA A 67 1.32 2.49 -11.76
C ALA A 67 0.86 1.26 -12.56
N VAL A 68 1.40 0.10 -12.20
CA VAL A 68 0.86 -1.21 -12.58
C VAL A 68 0.18 -1.78 -11.34
N LEU A 69 -1.15 -1.84 -11.35
CA LEU A 69 -1.93 -2.23 -10.17
C LEU A 69 -2.43 -3.66 -10.31
N SER A 70 -2.18 -4.47 -9.29
CA SER A 70 -2.64 -5.86 -9.20
C SER A 70 -3.27 -6.13 -7.84
N ARG A 71 -4.41 -6.83 -7.82
CA ARG A 71 -5.01 -7.26 -6.55
C ARG A 71 -4.27 -8.48 -6.05
N GLY A 72 -3.78 -8.42 -4.81
CA GLY A 72 -3.25 -9.60 -4.12
C GLY A 72 -4.36 -10.64 -3.94
N LEU A 73 -4.14 -11.85 -4.46
CA LEU A 73 -5.01 -13.00 -4.24
C LEU A 73 -4.35 -13.94 -3.24
N ALA A 74 -5.15 -14.42 -2.29
CA ALA A 74 -4.76 -15.47 -1.35
C ALA A 74 -5.10 -16.84 -1.92
#